data_AF-V4XMY2-F1
#
_entry.id   AF-V4XMY2-F1
#
_cell.length_a   1.000
_cell.length_b   1.000
_cell.length_c   1.000
_cell.angle_alpha   90.00
_cell.angle_beta   90.00
_cell.angle_gamma   90.00
#
_symmetry.space_group_name_H-M   'P 1'
#
loop_
_entity.id
_entity.type
_entity.pdbx_description
1 polymer ?
#
loop_
_entity_poly.entity_id
_entity_poly.type
_entity_poly.pdbx_seq_one_letter_code
_entity_poly.pdbx_strand_id
1 'polypeptide(L)'
;MLIEPDCTYHNSMEMTEDEVAFKLLKGEMEDVRNVYDQAAAVEETLANITVAGESAKRLNDRMLGEIDTQRAVGKLLEWEFIDGLSPTPTGQAVTRHFLSPDDAFRLLDAIRNGRTPHEIVAEQELADEEL
;
A
#
# COMPACT_ATOMS: atom_id res chain seq x y z
N MET A 1 -12.30 12.10 -17.36
CA MET A 1 -13.61 11.85 -18.01
C MET A 1 -13.97 13.08 -18.81
N LEU A 2 -14.32 12.89 -20.09
CA LEU A 2 -14.83 13.95 -20.96
C LEU A 2 -16.27 14.26 -20.52
N ILE A 3 -16.62 15.54 -20.41
CA ILE A 3 -17.92 16.01 -19.94
C ILE A 3 -18.96 15.78 -21.05
N GLU A 4 -20.08 15.16 -20.71
CA GLU A 4 -21.25 15.04 -21.59
C GLU A 4 -22.27 16.14 -21.28
N PRO A 5 -22.74 16.90 -22.28
CA PRO A 5 -23.82 17.86 -22.09
C PRO A 5 -25.12 17.13 -21.68
N ASP A 6 -25.94 17.77 -20.83
CA ASP A 6 -27.22 17.27 -20.27
C ASP A 6 -27.15 16.38 -19.01
N CYS A 7 -26.02 16.31 -18.31
CA CYS A 7 -25.95 15.62 -17.01
C CYS A 7 -26.64 16.44 -15.90
N THR A 8 -27.60 15.85 -15.18
CA THR A 8 -28.33 16.54 -14.11
C THR A 8 -27.69 16.24 -12.75
N TYR A 9 -27.13 17.28 -12.13
CA TYR A 9 -26.49 17.18 -10.82
C TYR A 9 -27.52 17.26 -9.68
N HIS A 10 -27.51 16.29 -8.76
CA HIS A 10 -28.44 16.24 -7.63
C HIS A 10 -27.95 17.10 -6.45
N ASN A 11 -28.91 17.57 -5.64
CA ASN A 11 -28.78 18.44 -4.45
C ASN A 11 -27.90 17.89 -3.29
N SER A 12 -27.12 16.84 -3.53
CA SER A 12 -26.12 16.30 -2.60
C SER A 12 -24.69 16.68 -3.01
N MET A 13 -24.51 17.44 -4.10
CA MET A 13 -23.21 17.99 -4.49
C MET A 13 -22.98 19.36 -3.86
N GLU A 14 -21.86 19.50 -3.18
CA GLU A 14 -21.50 20.64 -2.33
C GLU A 14 -21.24 21.95 -3.11
N MET A 15 -21.14 21.90 -4.45
CA MET A 15 -20.80 23.02 -5.31
C MET A 15 -21.66 23.07 -6.57
N THR A 16 -21.97 24.28 -7.04
CA THR A 16 -22.67 24.57 -8.30
C THR A 16 -21.71 24.49 -9.50
N GLU A 17 -22.24 24.29 -10.71
CA GLU A 17 -21.47 24.21 -11.96
C GLU A 17 -20.52 25.42 -12.15
N ASP A 18 -21.02 26.63 -11.91
CA ASP A 18 -20.24 27.86 -11.99
C ASP A 18 -19.06 27.86 -11.01
N GLU A 19 -19.24 27.36 -9.80
CA GLU A 19 -18.17 27.30 -8.79
C GLU A 19 -17.06 26.31 -9.18
N VAL A 20 -17.42 25.18 -9.79
CA VAL A 20 -16.45 24.21 -10.32
C VAL A 20 -15.70 24.80 -11.53
N ALA A 21 -16.39 25.48 -12.43
CA ALA A 21 -15.78 26.14 -13.59
C ALA A 21 -14.77 27.23 -13.16
N PHE A 22 -15.14 28.07 -12.19
CA PHE A 22 -14.23 29.08 -11.64
C PHE A 22 -13.03 28.46 -10.90
N LYS A 23 -13.21 27.36 -10.17
CA LYS A 23 -12.11 26.66 -9.49
C LYS A 23 -11.09 26.12 -10.51
N LEU A 24 -11.55 25.49 -11.59
CA LEU A 24 -10.68 24.96 -12.65
C LEU A 24 -9.99 26.05 -13.48
N LEU A 25 -10.70 27.14 -13.80
CA LEU A 25 -10.16 28.27 -14.59
C LEU A 25 -9.11 29.10 -13.85
N LYS A 26 -9.13 29.13 -12.52
CA LYS A 26 -8.11 29.79 -11.72
C LYS A 26 -6.73 29.14 -11.84
N GLY A 27 -6.67 27.89 -12.32
CA GLY A 27 -5.41 27.21 -12.64
C GLY A 27 -4.50 26.94 -11.44
N GLU A 28 -5.03 27.03 -10.22
CA GLU A 28 -4.30 26.64 -9.01
C GLU A 28 -4.21 25.12 -8.99
N MET A 29 -3.02 24.59 -9.31
CA MET A 29 -2.75 23.16 -9.18
C MET A 29 -2.80 22.79 -7.70
N GLU A 30 -3.62 21.79 -7.37
CA GLU A 30 -3.64 21.21 -6.03
C GLU A 30 -2.30 20.53 -5.74
N ASP A 31 -1.84 20.63 -4.49
CA ASP A 31 -0.62 19.94 -4.07
C ASP A 31 -0.80 18.43 -4.22
N VAL A 32 0.09 17.79 -4.98
CA VAL A 32 0.15 16.33 -5.07
C VAL A 32 0.68 15.79 -3.74
N ARG A 33 -0.19 15.16 -2.96
CA ARG A 33 0.20 14.44 -1.75
C ARG A 33 0.28 12.94 -2.06
N ASN A 34 1.47 12.37 -1.95
CA ASN A 34 1.64 10.93 -1.98
C ASN A 34 1.30 10.39 -0.59
N VAL A 35 0.12 9.76 -0.48
CA VAL A 35 -0.33 9.12 0.76
C VAL A 35 0.03 7.65 0.67
N TYR A 36 0.86 7.17 1.59
CA TYR A 36 1.01 5.75 1.83
C TYR A 36 -0.14 5.29 2.72
N ASP A 37 -0.93 4.33 2.24
CA ASP A 37 -1.79 3.59 3.14
C ASP A 37 -0.94 2.71 4.09
N GLN A 38 -1.61 2.07 5.03
CA GLN A 38 -0.89 1.28 6.03
C GLN A 38 -0.15 0.09 5.41
N ALA A 39 -0.69 -0.55 4.37
CA ALA A 39 -0.09 -1.72 3.76
C ALA A 39 1.20 -1.32 3.02
N ALA A 40 1.11 -0.29 2.18
CA ALA A 40 2.24 0.26 1.44
C ALA A 40 3.33 0.80 2.39
N ALA A 41 2.95 1.46 3.49
CA ALA A 41 3.89 1.93 4.50
C ALA A 41 4.68 0.79 5.16
N VAL A 42 4.02 -0.35 5.43
CA VAL A 42 4.65 -1.52 6.02
C VAL A 42 5.57 -2.24 5.03
N GLU A 43 5.11 -2.44 3.80
CA GLU A 43 5.89 -3.06 2.72
C GLU A 43 7.19 -2.29 2.46
N GLU A 44 7.07 -0.98 2.25
CA GLU A 44 8.21 -0.10 2.00
C GLU A 44 9.18 -0.06 3.19
N THR A 45 8.66 -0.03 4.42
CA THR A 45 9.49 -0.08 5.62
C THR A 45 10.25 -1.40 5.71
N LEU A 46 9.63 -2.53 5.35
CA LEU A 46 10.31 -3.83 5.32
C LEU A 46 11.41 -3.87 4.26
N ALA A 47 11.16 -3.31 3.08
CA ALA A 47 12.16 -3.16 2.03
C ALA A 47 13.36 -2.32 2.52
N ASN A 48 13.08 -1.17 3.13
CA ASN A 48 14.11 -0.27 3.67
C ASN A 48 14.90 -0.90 4.83
N ILE A 49 14.26 -1.68 5.71
CA ILE A 49 14.95 -2.48 6.74
C ILE A 49 15.85 -3.54 6.09
N THR A 50 15.36 -4.23 5.05
CA THR A 50 16.12 -5.28 4.38
C THR A 50 17.43 -4.77 3.78
N VAL A 51 17.44 -3.55 3.23
CA VAL A 51 18.63 -2.97 2.58
C VAL A 51 19.50 -2.10 3.50
N ALA A 52 18.90 -1.47 4.52
CA ALA A 52 19.58 -0.46 5.33
C ALA A 52 19.57 -0.71 6.85
N GLY A 53 18.86 -1.74 7.31
CA GLY A 53 18.76 -2.08 8.74
C GLY A 53 18.36 -0.89 9.59
N GLU A 54 19.20 -0.54 10.58
CA GLU A 54 19.00 0.61 11.47
C GLU A 54 18.85 1.96 10.74
N SER A 55 19.34 2.05 9.50
CA SER A 55 19.20 3.24 8.67
C SER A 55 17.87 3.35 7.93
N ALA A 56 16.95 2.39 8.06
CA ALA A 56 15.67 2.37 7.35
C ALA A 56 14.83 3.64 7.55
N LYS A 57 14.78 4.18 8.79
CA LYS A 57 14.07 5.43 9.06
C LYS A 57 14.60 6.59 8.19
N ARG A 58 15.92 6.66 7.99
CA ARG A 58 16.52 7.70 7.14
C ARG A 58 16.10 7.57 5.68
N LEU A 59 15.81 6.35 5.21
CA LEU A 59 15.29 6.12 3.87
C LEU A 59 13.80 6.51 3.79
N ASN A 60 12.98 6.06 4.73
CA ASN A 60 11.56 6.45 4.82
C ASN A 60 11.38 7.97 4.86
N ASP A 61 12.19 8.68 5.68
CA ASP A 61 12.15 10.15 5.81
C ASP A 61 12.52 10.89 4.50
N ARG A 62 13.09 10.21 3.49
CA ARG A 62 13.47 10.79 2.19
C ARG A 62 12.50 10.45 1.06
N MET A 63 11.45 9.70 1.35
CA MET A 63 10.43 9.36 0.36
C MET A 63 9.50 10.54 0.09
N LEU A 64 8.83 10.50 -1.07
CA LEU A 64 7.93 11.57 -1.49
C LEU A 64 6.67 11.69 -0.62
N GLY A 65 6.25 10.59 0.02
CA GLY A 65 5.12 10.57 0.93
C GLY A 65 5.57 10.28 2.35
N GLU A 66 4.77 10.69 3.32
CA GLU A 66 5.05 10.46 4.73
C GLU A 66 4.75 9.01 5.10
N ILE A 67 5.72 8.37 5.78
CA ILE A 67 5.58 7.02 6.32
C ILE A 67 5.72 7.09 7.83
N ASP A 68 4.68 6.67 8.55
CA ASP A 68 4.75 6.43 10.00
C ASP A 68 5.61 5.17 10.25
N THR A 69 6.92 5.40 10.24
CA THR A 69 7.93 4.34 10.36
C THR A 69 7.78 3.58 11.68
N GLN A 70 7.41 4.27 12.76
CA GLN A 70 7.25 3.63 14.06
C GLN A 70 6.08 2.64 14.05
N ARG A 71 4.93 3.04 13.49
CA ARG A 71 3.78 2.15 13.33
C ARG A 71 4.10 0.98 12.40
N ALA A 72 4.80 1.24 11.30
CA ALA A 72 5.19 0.21 10.34
C ALA A 72 6.13 -0.83 10.97
N VAL A 73 7.17 -0.40 11.69
CA VAL A 73 8.07 -1.29 12.46
C VAL A 73 7.29 -2.11 13.48
N GLY A 74 6.34 -1.48 14.20
CA GLY A 74 5.49 -2.18 15.16
C GLY A 74 4.72 -3.34 14.52
N LYS A 75 4.17 -3.13 13.31
CA LYS A 75 3.49 -4.19 12.56
C LYS A 75 4.43 -5.28 12.07
N LEU A 76 5.60 -4.93 11.57
CA LEU A 76 6.58 -5.93 11.12
C LEU A 76 7.08 -6.83 12.25
N LEU A 77 7.22 -6.29 13.46
CA LEU A 77 7.51 -7.07 14.67
C LEU A 77 6.33 -7.95 15.08
N GLU A 78 5.11 -7.41 15.09
CA GLU A 78 3.88 -8.15 15.37
C GLU A 78 3.69 -9.36 14.44
N TRP A 79 4.10 -9.21 13.17
CA TRP A 79 3.99 -10.24 12.13
C TRP A 79 5.21 -11.14 12.00
N GLU A 80 6.24 -10.93 12.83
CA GLU A 80 7.50 -11.69 12.80
C GLU A 80 8.23 -11.62 11.44
N PHE A 81 8.00 -10.56 10.67
CA PHE A 81 8.74 -10.30 9.42
C PHE A 81 10.12 -9.70 9.71
N ILE A 82 10.31 -9.11 10.88
CA ILE A 82 11.61 -8.63 11.36
C ILE A 82 11.87 -9.12 12.79
N ASP A 83 13.14 -9.26 13.14
CA ASP A 83 13.64 -9.38 14.50
C ASP A 83 14.55 -8.17 14.78
N GLY A 84 14.09 -7.28 15.66
CA GLY A 84 14.64 -5.93 15.79
C GLY A 84 14.51 -5.15 14.47
N LEU A 85 15.63 -4.79 13.86
CA LEU A 85 15.69 -4.13 12.53
C LEU A 85 16.45 -5.00 11.52
N SER A 86 16.30 -6.31 11.63
CA SER A 86 16.80 -7.29 10.66
C SER A 86 15.65 -8.14 10.14
N PRO A 87 15.58 -8.44 8.82
CA PRO A 87 14.52 -9.28 8.29
C PRO A 87 14.67 -10.73 8.78
N THR A 88 13.55 -11.38 9.11
CA THR A 88 13.51 -12.83 9.30
C THR A 88 13.57 -13.55 7.95
N PRO A 89 13.77 -14.88 7.89
CA PRO A 89 13.68 -15.60 6.62
C PRO A 89 12.34 -15.41 5.88
N THR A 90 11.25 -15.34 6.65
CA THR A 90 9.91 -15.02 6.12
C THR A 90 9.86 -13.60 5.58
N GLY A 91 10.28 -12.61 6.37
CA GLY A 91 10.32 -11.22 5.92
C GLY A 91 11.19 -11.03 4.68
N GLN A 92 12.32 -11.74 4.59
CA GLN A 92 13.19 -11.70 3.42
C GLN A 92 12.52 -12.28 2.17
N ALA A 93 11.72 -13.34 2.31
CA ALA A 93 10.91 -13.88 1.21
C ALA A 93 9.83 -12.88 0.78
N VAL A 94 9.10 -12.29 1.74
CA VAL A 94 8.09 -11.25 1.48
C VAL A 94 8.70 -10.09 0.71
N THR A 95 9.81 -9.52 1.18
CA THR A 95 10.51 -8.42 0.49
C THR A 95 10.98 -8.81 -0.90
N ARG A 96 11.58 -10.00 -1.06
CA ARG A 96 12.17 -10.43 -2.33
C ARG A 96 11.13 -10.58 -3.43
N HIS A 97 9.92 -10.96 -3.04
CA HIS A 97 8.81 -11.19 -3.97
C HIS A 97 7.83 -10.02 -4.04
N PHE A 98 8.11 -8.91 -3.35
CA PHE A 98 7.24 -7.72 -3.30
C PHE A 98 5.80 -8.10 -2.93
N LEU A 99 5.65 -8.98 -1.95
CA LEU A 99 4.34 -9.43 -1.52
C LEU A 99 3.73 -8.37 -0.61
N SER A 100 2.47 -8.02 -0.88
CA SER A 100 1.69 -7.26 0.09
C SER A 100 1.55 -8.07 1.38
N PRO A 101 1.29 -7.42 2.53
CA PRO A 101 1.03 -8.15 3.77
C PRO A 101 -0.08 -9.19 3.63
N ASP A 102 -1.17 -8.86 2.94
CA ASP A 102 -2.31 -9.76 2.76
C ASP A 102 -1.93 -10.99 1.93
N ASP A 103 -1.17 -10.81 0.85
CA ASP A 103 -0.71 -11.93 0.01
C ASP A 103 0.28 -12.81 0.76
N ALA A 104 1.19 -12.20 1.53
CA ALA A 104 2.09 -12.94 2.41
C ALA A 104 1.33 -13.81 3.41
N PHE A 105 0.28 -13.27 4.05
CA PHE A 105 -0.54 -14.04 4.99
C PHE A 105 -1.34 -15.14 4.30
N ARG A 106 -1.97 -14.86 3.15
CA ARG A 106 -2.69 -15.88 2.37
C ARG A 106 -1.77 -17.04 2.00
N LEU A 107 -0.57 -16.75 1.49
CA LEU A 107 0.43 -17.76 1.15
C LEU A 107 0.87 -18.56 2.38
N LEU A 108 1.20 -17.89 3.49
CA LEU A 108 1.62 -18.55 4.73
C LEU A 108 0.53 -19.46 5.29
N ASP A 109 -0.71 -19.02 5.29
CA ASP A 109 -1.84 -19.80 5.79
C ASP A 109 -2.11 -21.02 4.89
N ALA A 110 -2.06 -20.86 3.57
CA ALA A 110 -2.23 -21.98 2.64
C ALA A 110 -1.12 -23.03 2.81
N ILE A 111 0.14 -22.59 2.96
CA ILE A 111 1.28 -23.48 3.26
C ILE A 111 1.08 -24.22 4.59
N ARG A 112 0.69 -23.51 5.65
CA ARG A 112 0.45 -24.09 6.99
C ARG A 112 -0.70 -25.10 6.98
N ASN A 113 -1.70 -24.86 6.14
CA ASN A 113 -2.83 -25.77 5.94
C ASN A 113 -2.50 -26.95 5.01
N GLY A 114 -1.27 -27.08 4.53
CA GLY A 114 -0.80 -28.21 3.73
C GLY A 114 -1.34 -28.20 2.29
N ARG A 115 -1.75 -27.04 1.78
CA ARG A 115 -2.13 -26.89 0.37
C ARG A 115 -0.92 -27.18 -0.52
N THR A 116 -1.20 -27.82 -1.66
CA THR A 116 -0.18 -28.06 -2.68
C THR A 116 0.20 -26.75 -3.38
N PRO A 117 1.42 -26.63 -3.94
CA PRO A 117 1.81 -25.43 -4.68
C PRO A 117 0.84 -25.03 -5.80
N HIS A 118 0.23 -26.01 -6.48
CA HIS A 118 -0.75 -25.75 -7.54
C HIS A 118 -2.06 -25.16 -7.01
N GLU A 119 -2.53 -25.62 -5.85
CA GLU A 119 -3.71 -25.05 -5.20
C GLU A 119 -3.44 -23.63 -4.70
N ILE A 120 -2.26 -23.39 -4.14
CA ILE A 120 -1.85 -22.06 -3.66
C ILE A 120 -1.84 -21.06 -4.81
N VAL A 121 -1.22 -21.41 -5.94
CA VAL A 121 -1.19 -20.54 -7.13
C VAL A 121 -2.60 -20.29 -7.64
N ALA A 122 -3.44 -21.33 -7.76
CA ALA A 122 -4.81 -21.16 -8.21
C ALA A 122 -5.63 -20.24 -7.29
N GLU A 123 -5.49 -20.37 -5.96
CA GLU A 123 -6.18 -19.51 -4.99
C GLU A 123 -5.68 -18.06 -5.02
N GLN A 124 -4.40 -17.82 -5.28
CA GLN A 124 -3.86 -16.46 -5.45
C GLN A 124 -4.42 -15.77 -6.70
N GLU A 125 -4.37 -16.44 -7.86
CA GLU A 125 -4.90 -15.87 -9.11
C GLU A 125 -6.41 -15.55 -9.00
N LEU A 126 -7.17 -16.41 -8.32
CA LEU A 126 -8.59 -16.18 -8.04
C LEU A 126 -8.82 -14.95 -7.13
N ALA A 127 -7.99 -14.75 -6.11
CA ALA A 127 -8.12 -13.62 -5.20
C ALA A 127 -7.83 -12.27 -5.88
N ASP A 128 -6.91 -12.25 -6.84
CA ASP A 128 -6.57 -11.06 -7.63
C ASP A 128 -7.71 -10.65 -8.58
N GLU A 129 -8.51 -11.59 -9.07
CA GLU A 129 -9.67 -11.32 -9.95
C GLU A 129 -10.90 -10.76 -9.21
N GLU A 130 -10.96 -10.89 -7.89
CA GLU A 130 -12.10 -10.45 -7.06
C GLU A 130 -11.94 -9.03 -6.46
N LEU A 131 -10.83 -8.33 -6.76
CA LEU A 131 -10.46 -6.98 -6.31
C LEU A 131 -10.87 -5.87 -7.28
#